data_AF-A0A559J8M8-F1
#
_entry.id   AF-A0A559J8M8-F1
#
_cell.length_a   1.000
_cell.length_b   1.000
_cell.length_c   1.000
_cell.angle_alpha   90.00
_cell.angle_beta   90.00
_cell.angle_gamma   90.00
#
_symmetry.space_group_name_H-M   'P 1'
#
loop_
_entity.id
_entity.type
_entity.pdbx_description
1 polymer ?
#
loop_
_entity_poly.entity_id
_entity_poly.type
_entity_poly.pdbx_seq_one_letter_code
_entity_poly.pdbx_strand_id
1 'polypeptide(L)'
;MDPISLEQWIKTHSIIERTINGFWVCFKNYLNEYPEEVNMFSDEINLDDITIKVDTIAYKTTFHPEYQIADSEYSQEVVSIFDVLYRNKNIGYYKMFFYLDGECYDDSLVTEWTKWYITIKLESLIELQRDLNNELINNNVKVEEASIFQNILESKITKIRAQIYN
;
A
#
# COMPACT_ATOMS: atom_id res chain seq x y z
N MET A 1 -16.69 -6.84 21.92
CA MET A 1 -16.56 -5.41 22.30
C MET A 1 -17.56 -4.58 21.52
N ASP A 2 -18.30 -3.67 22.14
CA ASP A 2 -19.18 -2.73 21.43
C ASP A 2 -18.38 -1.57 20.79
N PRO A 3 -18.95 -0.80 19.84
CA PRO A 3 -18.21 0.24 19.12
C PRO A 3 -17.64 1.36 20.01
N ILE A 4 -18.34 1.75 21.10
CA ILE A 4 -17.89 2.82 22.00
C ILE A 4 -16.68 2.34 22.79
N SER A 5 -16.75 1.11 23.31
CA SER A 5 -15.63 0.47 24.01
C SER A 5 -14.41 0.31 23.10
N LEU A 6 -14.61 -0.04 21.81
CA LEU A 6 -13.52 -0.17 20.85
C LEU A 6 -12.87 1.19 20.54
N GLU A 7 -13.66 2.24 20.36
CA GLU A 7 -13.11 3.58 20.12
C GLU A 7 -12.26 4.06 21.29
N GLN A 8 -12.72 3.85 22.53
CA GLN A 8 -11.96 4.18 23.73
C GLN A 8 -10.68 3.35 23.81
N TRP A 9 -10.77 2.05 23.54
CA TRP A 9 -9.63 1.15 23.55
C TRP A 9 -8.56 1.57 22.52
N ILE A 10 -8.97 1.94 21.31
CA ILE A 10 -8.10 2.48 20.24
C ILE A 10 -7.34 3.72 20.71
N LYS A 11 -8.04 4.63 21.40
CA LYS A 11 -7.45 5.88 21.92
C LYS A 11 -6.48 5.60 23.07
N THR A 12 -6.86 4.73 24.01
CA THR A 12 -6.05 4.39 25.19
C THR A 12 -4.71 3.78 24.79
N HIS A 13 -4.69 2.92 23.76
CA HIS A 13 -3.49 2.21 23.34
C HIS A 13 -2.80 2.82 22.12
N SER A 14 -3.21 4.02 21.69
CA SER A 14 -2.66 4.75 20.54
C SER A 14 -2.52 3.91 19.27
N ILE A 15 -3.54 3.10 18.95
CA ILE A 15 -3.44 2.05 17.93
C ILE A 15 -3.14 2.62 16.54
N ILE A 16 -3.74 3.75 16.18
CA ILE A 16 -3.49 4.38 14.88
C ILE A 16 -2.02 4.78 14.74
N GLU A 17 -1.47 5.49 15.72
CA GLU A 17 -0.07 5.94 15.70
C GLU A 17 0.91 4.76 15.71
N ARG A 18 0.64 3.75 16.54
CA ARG A 18 1.46 2.53 16.59
C ARG A 18 1.41 1.77 15.26
N THR A 19 0.25 1.72 14.61
CA THR A 19 0.12 1.08 13.29
C THR A 19 0.92 1.82 12.23
N ILE A 20 0.88 3.16 12.23
CA ILE A 20 1.68 4.00 11.33
C ILE A 20 3.18 3.77 11.55
N ASN A 21 3.63 3.76 12.80
CA ASN A 21 5.03 3.58 13.14
C ASN A 21 5.51 2.16 12.80
N GLY A 22 4.71 1.14 13.11
CA GLY A 22 4.98 -0.25 12.77
C GLY A 22 5.15 -0.43 11.26
N PHE A 23 4.23 0.13 10.46
CA PHE A 23 4.32 0.10 9.01
C PHE A 23 5.68 0.61 8.51
N TRP A 24 6.12 1.79 8.95
CA TRP A 24 7.36 2.37 8.45
C TRP A 24 8.61 1.59 8.88
N VAL A 25 8.59 0.93 10.04
CA VAL A 25 9.66 0.03 10.46
C VAL A 25 9.67 -1.22 9.58
N CYS A 26 8.53 -1.89 9.46
CA CYS A 26 8.37 -3.11 8.67
C CYS A 26 8.72 -2.88 7.18
N PHE A 27 8.22 -1.79 6.60
CA PHE A 27 8.49 -1.40 5.22
C PHE A 27 9.98 -1.11 4.99
N LYS A 28 10.66 -0.40 5.89
CA LYS A 28 12.11 -0.15 5.78
C LYS A 28 12.92 -1.45 5.90
N ASN A 29 12.53 -2.35 6.79
CA ASN A 29 13.18 -3.66 6.90
C ASN A 29 13.01 -4.45 5.61
N TYR A 30 11.79 -4.51 5.08
CA TYR A 30 11.50 -5.14 3.79
C TYR A 30 12.39 -4.59 2.66
N LEU A 31 12.51 -3.26 2.55
CA LEU A 31 13.37 -2.63 1.53
C LEU A 31 14.85 -3.04 1.65
N ASN A 32 15.32 -3.31 2.86
CA ASN A 32 16.71 -3.72 3.13
C ASN A 32 16.92 -5.23 2.93
N GLU A 33 15.92 -6.05 3.23
CA GLU A 33 15.99 -7.51 3.15
C GLU A 33 15.84 -8.03 1.72
N TYR A 34 15.06 -7.33 0.88
CA TYR A 34 14.75 -7.72 -0.50
C TYR A 34 15.14 -6.65 -1.51
N PRO A 35 16.42 -6.22 -1.56
CA PRO A 35 16.86 -5.14 -2.43
C PRO A 35 16.65 -5.47 -3.92
N GLU A 36 16.69 -6.73 -4.33
CA GLU A 36 16.43 -7.16 -5.71
C GLU A 36 14.99 -6.90 -6.15
N GLU A 37 14.01 -7.09 -5.26
CA GLU A 37 12.62 -6.77 -5.55
C GLU A 37 12.45 -5.26 -5.67
N VAL A 38 13.07 -4.49 -4.77
CA VAL A 38 13.10 -3.02 -4.84
C VAL A 38 13.80 -2.51 -6.10
N ASN A 39 14.90 -3.15 -6.51
CA ASN A 39 15.69 -2.81 -7.68
C ASN A 39 14.92 -3.04 -9.00
N MET A 40 13.86 -3.87 -9.00
CA MET A 40 12.93 -3.92 -10.14
C MET A 40 12.22 -2.57 -10.36
N PHE A 41 12.29 -1.67 -9.39
CA PHE A 41 11.60 -0.40 -9.34
C PHE A 41 12.52 0.81 -9.03
N SER A 42 13.81 0.61 -8.79
CA SER A 42 14.67 1.54 -8.03
C SER A 42 14.90 2.91 -8.68
N ASP A 43 14.65 3.04 -9.98
CA ASP A 43 14.73 4.34 -10.68
C ASP A 43 13.40 5.11 -10.65
N GLU A 44 12.32 4.51 -10.13
CA GLU A 44 10.94 5.00 -10.29
C GLU A 44 10.15 5.13 -8.96
N ILE A 45 10.71 4.71 -7.81
CA ILE A 45 10.03 4.83 -6.50
C ILE A 45 10.44 6.12 -5.78
N ASN A 46 9.47 7.00 -5.57
CA ASN A 46 9.58 8.05 -4.57
C ASN A 46 8.90 7.62 -3.27
N LEU A 47 9.67 7.48 -2.18
CA LEU A 47 9.11 7.10 -0.88
C LEU A 47 8.11 8.13 -0.33
N ASP A 48 8.23 9.39 -0.72
CA ASP A 48 7.30 10.46 -0.33
C ASP A 48 5.90 10.28 -0.98
N ASP A 49 5.82 9.50 -2.07
CA ASP A 49 4.56 9.17 -2.74
C ASP A 49 3.84 7.97 -2.09
N ILE A 50 4.46 7.30 -1.11
CA ILE A 50 3.85 6.24 -0.30
C ILE A 50 3.03 6.89 0.82
N THR A 51 1.74 6.55 0.88
CA THR A 51 0.85 6.97 1.96
C THR A 51 0.14 5.75 2.53
N ILE A 52 -0.18 5.81 3.82
CA ILE A 52 -1.00 4.80 4.48
C ILE A 52 -2.29 5.41 4.99
N LYS A 53 -3.39 4.65 4.88
CA LYS A 53 -4.71 5.10 5.32
C LYS A 53 -5.36 4.03 6.18
N VAL A 54 -6.02 4.47 7.26
CA VAL A 54 -6.87 3.58 8.06
C VAL A 54 -7.94 3.01 7.14
N ASP A 55 -7.98 1.69 7.02
CA ASP A 55 -9.10 0.99 6.38
C ASP A 55 -10.05 0.48 7.46
N THR A 56 -9.55 -0.39 8.33
CA THR A 56 -10.37 -1.07 9.34
C THR A 56 -9.62 -1.21 10.66
N ILE A 57 -10.31 -0.98 11.77
CA ILE A 57 -9.88 -1.48 13.09
C ILE A 57 -11.01 -2.32 13.67
N ALA A 58 -10.75 -3.58 13.99
CA ALA A 58 -11.79 -4.54 14.36
C ALA A 58 -11.39 -5.37 15.58
N TYR A 59 -12.32 -5.51 16.52
CA TYR A 59 -12.28 -6.54 17.55
C TYR A 59 -12.78 -7.86 16.96
N LYS A 60 -12.03 -8.95 17.16
CA LYS A 60 -12.38 -10.29 16.70
C LYS A 60 -12.34 -11.28 17.85
N THR A 61 -13.27 -12.22 17.81
CA THR A 61 -13.22 -13.42 18.64
C THR A 61 -13.06 -14.62 17.72
N THR A 62 -11.92 -15.31 17.83
CA THR A 62 -11.60 -16.52 17.08
C THR A 62 -11.98 -17.73 17.91
N PHE A 63 -12.92 -18.52 17.41
CA PHE A 63 -13.31 -19.77 18.06
C PHE A 63 -12.47 -20.91 17.52
N HIS A 64 -11.73 -21.58 18.41
CA HIS A 64 -11.01 -22.80 18.08
C HIS A 64 -11.88 -24.02 18.43
N PRO A 65 -12.40 -24.76 17.42
CA PRO A 65 -13.34 -25.87 17.64
C PRO A 65 -12.79 -26.96 18.56
N GLU A 66 -11.47 -27.15 18.54
CA GLU A 66 -10.74 -28.17 19.28
C GLU A 66 -10.52 -27.82 20.75
N TYR A 67 -10.50 -26.53 21.10
CA TYR A 67 -10.27 -26.08 22.48
C TYR A 67 -11.55 -25.69 23.21
N GLN A 68 -12.67 -25.45 22.50
CA GLN A 68 -13.97 -25.03 23.07
C GLN A 68 -13.88 -23.86 24.09
N ILE A 69 -12.79 -23.10 24.07
CA ILE A 69 -12.54 -21.97 24.96
C ILE A 69 -12.71 -20.72 24.12
N ALA A 70 -13.86 -20.08 24.26
CA ALA A 70 -14.17 -18.78 23.62
C ALA A 70 -13.62 -17.58 24.41
N ASP A 71 -13.01 -17.83 25.57
CA ASP A 71 -12.72 -16.82 26.60
C ASP A 71 -11.29 -16.94 27.14
N SER A 72 -10.33 -17.15 26.23
CA SER A 72 -8.90 -17.02 26.53
C SER A 72 -8.33 -15.78 25.83
N GLU A 73 -7.26 -15.21 26.39
CA GLU A 73 -6.48 -14.11 25.78
C GLU A 73 -6.02 -14.41 24.34
N TYR A 74 -5.95 -15.69 23.96
CA TYR A 74 -5.60 -16.15 22.62
C TYR A 74 -6.77 -16.22 21.64
N SER A 75 -8.00 -16.08 22.13
CA SER A 75 -9.22 -16.14 21.32
C SER A 75 -9.80 -14.76 21.01
N GLN A 76 -9.26 -13.68 21.59
CA GLN A 76 -9.78 -12.33 21.42
C GLN A 76 -8.63 -11.39 21.03
N GLU A 77 -8.79 -10.71 19.90
CA GLU A 77 -7.76 -9.83 19.33
C GLU A 77 -8.40 -8.53 18.82
N VAL A 78 -7.59 -7.48 18.74
CA VAL A 78 -7.90 -6.31 17.92
C VAL A 78 -6.94 -6.28 16.74
N VAL A 79 -7.49 -6.16 15.53
CA VAL A 79 -6.71 -6.08 14.30
C VAL A 79 -6.86 -4.69 13.71
N SER A 80 -5.73 -4.04 13.45
CA SER A 80 -5.62 -2.74 12.80
C SER A 80 -5.12 -2.93 11.38
N ILE A 81 -5.90 -2.54 10.37
CA ILE A 81 -5.63 -2.76 8.94
C ILE A 81 -5.56 -1.40 8.25
N PHE A 82 -4.42 -1.12 7.62
CA PHE A 82 -4.14 0.12 6.93
C PHE A 82 -3.81 -0.18 5.48
N ASP A 83 -4.49 0.49 4.55
CA ASP A 83 -4.16 0.45 3.14
C ASP A 83 -2.84 1.14 2.87
N VAL A 84 -2.01 0.53 2.02
CA VAL A 84 -0.76 1.11 1.52
C VAL A 84 -1.00 1.61 0.11
N LEU A 85 -0.74 2.89 -0.12
CA LEU A 85 -1.01 3.55 -1.39
C LEU A 85 0.28 4.15 -1.97
N TYR A 86 0.47 4.01 -3.27
CA TYR A 86 1.48 4.76 -4.04
C TYR A 86 0.76 5.70 -5.01
N ARG A 87 1.03 7.01 -4.95
CA ARG A 87 0.34 8.02 -5.78
C ARG A 87 -1.19 7.85 -5.81
N ASN A 88 -1.79 7.61 -4.64
CA ASN A 88 -3.23 7.31 -4.44
C ASN A 88 -3.77 6.01 -5.05
N LYS A 89 -2.91 5.06 -5.45
CA LYS A 89 -3.30 3.72 -5.89
C LYS A 89 -2.96 2.69 -4.82
N ASN A 90 -3.91 1.82 -4.47
CA ASN A 90 -3.67 0.76 -3.50
C ASN A 90 -2.69 -0.27 -4.06
N ILE A 91 -1.63 -0.54 -3.29
CA ILE A 91 -0.55 -1.47 -3.64
C ILE A 91 -0.40 -2.58 -2.60
N GLY A 92 -1.34 -2.69 -1.65
CA GLY A 92 -1.31 -3.63 -0.55
C GLY A 92 -1.88 -3.04 0.73
N TYR A 93 -1.63 -3.71 1.84
CA TYR A 93 -2.06 -3.30 3.16
C TYR A 93 -1.05 -3.74 4.23
N TYR A 94 -1.12 -3.10 5.38
CA TYR A 94 -0.37 -3.44 6.57
C TYR A 94 -1.34 -3.77 7.71
N LYS A 95 -1.04 -4.81 8.47
CA LYS A 95 -1.85 -5.27 9.61
C LYS A 95 -1.02 -5.34 10.87
N MET A 96 -1.60 -4.92 11.98
CA MET A 96 -1.06 -5.21 13.32
C MET A 96 -2.12 -5.91 14.16
N PHE A 97 -1.66 -6.87 14.94
CA PHE A 97 -2.47 -7.70 15.81
C PHE A 97 -2.14 -7.40 17.27
N PHE A 98 -3.19 -7.13 18.04
CA PHE A 98 -3.07 -6.72 19.42
C PHE A 98 -3.89 -7.61 20.35
N TYR A 99 -3.32 -7.94 21.50
CA TYR A 99 -4.07 -8.45 22.64
C TYR A 99 -4.96 -7.34 23.24
N LEU A 100 -5.91 -7.70 24.10
CA LEU A 100 -6.84 -6.72 24.70
C LEU A 100 -6.20 -5.80 25.74
N ASP A 101 -4.98 -6.09 26.20
CA ASP A 101 -4.17 -5.18 27.01
C ASP A 101 -3.40 -4.14 26.16
N GLY A 102 -3.51 -4.24 24.83
CA GLY A 102 -2.84 -3.35 23.88
C GLY A 102 -1.45 -3.82 23.48
N GLU A 103 -0.94 -4.93 24.00
CA GLU A 103 0.34 -5.48 23.53
C GLU A 103 0.22 -5.98 22.09
N CYS A 104 1.21 -5.62 21.27
CA CYS A 104 1.30 -6.10 19.90
C CYS A 104 2.05 -7.42 19.89
N TYR A 105 1.47 -8.46 19.30
CA TYR A 105 2.14 -9.77 19.21
C TYR A 105 2.54 -10.17 17.80
N ASP A 106 1.96 -9.53 16.79
CA ASP A 106 2.32 -9.80 15.39
C ASP A 106 1.98 -8.62 14.48
N ASP A 107 2.67 -8.54 13.35
CA ASP A 107 2.42 -7.61 12.27
C ASP A 107 2.67 -8.26 10.91
N SER A 108 2.01 -7.72 9.88
CA SER A 108 2.16 -8.25 8.52
C SER A 108 2.03 -7.15 7.49
N LEU A 109 3.09 -6.98 6.71
CA LEU A 109 3.06 -6.21 5.47
C LEU A 109 2.67 -7.16 4.33
N VAL A 110 1.52 -6.92 3.71
CA VAL A 110 1.06 -7.66 2.55
C VAL A 110 1.05 -6.72 1.35
N THR A 111 2.09 -6.85 0.55
CA THR A 111 2.21 -6.15 -0.73
C THR A 111 1.53 -6.94 -1.83
N GLU A 112 0.83 -6.22 -2.71
CA GLU A 112 0.37 -6.80 -3.96
C GLU A 112 1.39 -6.48 -5.05
N TRP A 113 2.47 -7.26 -5.11
CA TRP A 113 3.61 -7.07 -6.03
C TRP A 113 3.20 -6.74 -7.46
N THR A 114 2.22 -7.45 -7.98
CA THR A 114 1.66 -7.23 -9.31
C THR A 114 1.00 -5.86 -9.43
N LYS A 115 0.15 -5.46 -8.47
CA LYS A 115 -0.48 -4.14 -8.48
C LYS A 115 0.54 -3.03 -8.31
N TRP A 116 1.53 -3.23 -7.46
CA TRP A 116 2.60 -2.26 -7.24
C TRP A 116 3.41 -2.03 -8.51
N TYR A 117 3.88 -3.10 -9.15
CA TYR A 117 4.63 -3.04 -10.41
C TYR A 117 3.84 -2.38 -11.55
N ILE A 118 2.59 -2.79 -11.72
CA ILE A 118 1.72 -2.22 -12.76
C ILE A 118 1.47 -0.72 -12.49
N THR A 119 1.30 -0.33 -11.24
CA THR A 119 1.10 1.08 -10.84
C THR A 119 2.34 1.92 -11.14
N ILE A 120 3.52 1.50 -10.70
CA ILE A 120 4.78 2.21 -10.95
C ILE A 120 4.99 2.40 -12.45
N LYS A 121 4.87 1.32 -13.22
CA LYS A 121 5.04 1.35 -14.68
C LYS A 121 4.06 2.28 -15.38
N LEU A 122 2.81 2.35 -14.92
CA LEU A 122 1.82 3.27 -15.46
C LEU A 122 2.23 4.72 -15.23
N GLU A 123 2.66 5.01 -14.01
CA GLU A 123 3.06 6.35 -13.57
C GLU A 123 4.27 6.86 -14.34
N SER A 124 5.29 6.03 -14.55
CA SER A 124 6.47 6.36 -15.35
C SER A 124 6.16 6.63 -16.82
N LEU A 125 5.19 5.91 -17.40
CA LEU A 125 4.70 6.20 -18.76
C LEU A 125 3.91 7.51 -18.85
N ILE A 126 3.12 7.83 -17.82
CA ILE A 126 2.39 9.10 -17.74
C ILE A 126 3.36 10.28 -17.60
N GLU A 127 4.41 10.11 -16.80
CA GLU A 127 5.47 11.10 -16.62
C GLU A 127 6.21 11.35 -17.94
N LEU A 128 6.65 10.28 -18.62
CA LEU A 128 7.28 10.39 -19.94
C LEU A 128 6.36 11.05 -20.99
N GLN A 129 5.06 10.77 -20.96
CA GLN A 129 4.08 11.44 -21.83
C GLN A 129 4.00 12.95 -21.53
N ARG A 130 4.04 13.33 -20.25
CA ARG A 130 4.02 14.74 -19.81
C ARG A 130 5.29 15.46 -20.27
N ASP A 131 6.45 14.85 -20.10
CA ASP A 131 7.73 15.44 -20.51
C ASP A 131 7.79 15.65 -22.02
N LEU A 132 7.37 14.65 -22.81
CA LEU A 132 7.29 14.77 -24.26
C LEU A 132 6.36 15.93 -24.69
N ASN A 133 5.23 16.10 -24.01
CA ASN A 133 4.31 17.21 -24.28
C ASN A 133 4.94 18.57 -23.94
N ASN A 134 5.71 18.67 -22.86
CA ASN A 134 6.42 19.90 -22.49
C ASN A 134 7.49 20.27 -23.53
N GLU A 135 8.27 19.30 -24.01
CA GLU A 135 9.29 19.53 -25.05
C GLU A 135 8.68 19.97 -26.40
N LEU A 136 7.50 19.43 -26.74
CA LEU A 136 6.74 19.88 -27.91
C LEU A 136 6.25 21.33 -27.78
N ILE A 137 5.71 21.71 -26.61
CA ILE A 137 5.28 23.09 -26.34
C ILE A 137 6.47 24.07 -26.47
N ASN A 138 7.65 23.64 -26.03
CA ASN A 138 8.87 24.44 -26.10
C ASN A 138 9.52 24.47 -27.50
N ASN A 139 8.94 23.79 -28.50
CA ASN A 139 9.49 23.60 -29.85
C ASN A 139 10.88 22.93 -29.89
N ASN A 140 11.23 22.19 -28.85
CA ASN A 140 12.50 21.47 -28.78
C ASN A 140 12.48 20.16 -29.59
N VAL A 141 11.29 19.65 -29.92
CA VAL A 141 11.07 18.43 -30.70
C VAL A 141 10.07 18.72 -31.82
N LYS A 142 10.27 18.12 -33.01
CA LYS A 142 9.33 18.26 -34.11
C LYS A 142 8.06 17.42 -33.86
N VAL A 143 6.91 17.99 -34.15
CA VAL A 143 5.59 17.35 -33.99
C VAL A 143 5.50 16.01 -34.72
N GLU A 144 6.03 15.94 -35.95
CA GLU A 144 6.00 14.71 -36.76
C GLU A 144 6.80 13.57 -36.10
N GLU A 145 7.96 13.88 -35.53
CA GLU A 145 8.85 12.92 -34.86
C GLU A 145 8.25 12.45 -33.51
N ALA A 146 7.55 13.32 -32.79
CA ALA A 146 6.92 12.98 -31.51
C ALA A 146 5.59 12.22 -31.65
N SER A 147 4.86 12.40 -32.77
CA SER A 147 3.52 11.83 -32.95
C SER A 147 3.49 10.29 -32.85
N ILE A 148 4.52 9.62 -33.38
CA ILE A 148 4.66 8.17 -33.32
C ILE A 148 4.87 7.72 -31.87
N PHE A 149 5.71 8.43 -31.12
CA PHE A 149 5.98 8.15 -29.72
C PHE A 149 4.74 8.38 -28.84
N GLN A 150 3.99 9.47 -29.06
CA GLN A 150 2.73 9.73 -28.36
C GLN A 150 1.72 8.60 -28.56
N ASN A 151 1.53 8.15 -29.80
CA ASN A 151 0.62 7.03 -30.11
C ASN A 151 1.03 5.73 -29.40
N ILE A 152 2.34 5.43 -29.34
CA ILE A 152 2.85 4.25 -28.64
C ILE A 152 2.61 4.37 -27.13
N LEU A 153 2.89 5.54 -26.54
CA LEU A 153 2.68 5.79 -25.12
C LEU A 153 1.20 5.66 -24.74
N GLU A 154 0.30 6.30 -25.49
CA GLU A 154 -1.14 6.21 -25.27
C GLU A 154 -1.65 4.77 -25.35
N SER A 155 -1.18 4.00 -26.33
CA SER A 155 -1.54 2.59 -26.47
C SER A 155 -1.07 1.76 -25.26
N LYS A 156 0.16 1.97 -24.78
CA LYS A 156 0.70 1.26 -23.62
C LYS A 156 -0.02 1.65 -22.32
N ILE A 157 -0.24 2.95 -22.09
CA ILE A 157 -1.00 3.48 -20.95
C ILE A 157 -2.41 2.88 -20.93
N THR A 158 -3.09 2.85 -22.07
CA THR A 158 -4.44 2.28 -22.18
C THR A 158 -4.48 0.80 -21.83
N LYS A 159 -3.52 0.00 -22.34
CA LYS A 159 -3.42 -1.42 -22.03
C LYS A 159 -3.16 -1.68 -20.55
N ILE A 160 -2.27 -0.90 -19.93
CA ILE A 160 -1.95 -1.03 -18.51
C ILE A 160 -3.14 -0.64 -17.64
N ARG A 161 -3.85 0.44 -17.96
CA ARG A 161 -5.09 0.81 -17.25
C ARG A 161 -6.11 -0.33 -17.28
N ALA A 162 -6.30 -0.98 -18.43
CA ALA A 162 -7.20 -2.13 -18.53
C ALA A 162 -6.79 -3.33 -17.65
N GLN A 163 -5.51 -3.47 -17.29
CA GLN A 163 -5.04 -4.51 -16.37
C GLN A 163 -5.29 -4.18 -14.89
N ILE A 164 -5.44 -2.90 -14.55
CA ILE A 164 -5.70 -2.45 -13.16
C ILE A 164 -7.19 -2.51 -12.82
N TYR A 165 -8.07 -2.32 -13.80
CA TYR A 165 -9.53 -2.21 -13.60
C TYR A 165 -10.31 -3.49 -13.96
N ASN A 166 -9.63 -4.59 -14.28
CA ASN A 166 -10.19 -5.94 -14.43
C ASN A 166 -9.87 -6.78 -13.19
#